data_AF-A0A357YXW2-F1
#
_entry.id   AF-A0A357YXW2-F1
#
_cell.length_a   1.000
_cell.length_b   1.000
_cell.length_c   1.000
_cell.angle_alpha   90.00
_cell.angle_beta   90.00
_cell.angle_gamma   90.00
#
_symmetry.space_group_name_H-M   'P 1'
#
loop_
_entity.id
_entity.type
_entity.pdbx_description
1 polymer ?
#
loop_
_entity_poly.entity_id
_entity_poly.type
_entity_poly.pdbx_seq_one_letter_code
_entity_poly.pdbx_strand_id
1 'polypeptide(L)'
;MRIISSMYIRRTTIKSRKDGAQYYTYRLVESERTANGVRHYTLLNLGSGFSLPREQWPELATRIQEIISGQEPLFEAPQEVEGLAQNYAAQLIQAKKKASEPTEPDYCQVDVDSMQNVFSI
;
A
#
# COMPACT_ATOMS: atom_id res chain seq x y z
N MET A 1 -18.59 14.94 10.28
CA MET A 1 -17.79 14.98 9.02
C MET A 1 -17.58 13.55 8.57
N ARG A 2 -18.05 13.14 7.39
CA ARG A 2 -17.82 11.79 6.88
C ARG A 2 -16.42 11.75 6.25
N ILE A 3 -15.54 10.91 6.78
CA ILE A 3 -14.25 10.62 6.15
C ILE A 3 -14.55 9.77 4.92
N ILE A 4 -14.07 10.22 3.75
CA ILE A 4 -14.12 9.43 2.52
C ILE A 4 -12.74 8.79 2.36
N SER A 5 -12.69 7.47 2.50
CA SER A 5 -11.50 6.66 2.24
C SER A 5 -11.65 5.90 0.92
N SER A 6 -10.60 5.90 0.11
CA SER A 6 -10.53 5.13 -1.13
C SER A 6 -9.16 4.51 -1.31
N MET A 7 -9.09 3.22 -1.67
CA MET A 7 -7.84 2.53 -1.96
C MET A 7 -7.49 2.54 -3.46
N TYR A 8 -6.20 2.55 -3.78
CA TYR A 8 -5.68 2.41 -5.14
C TYR A 8 -4.27 1.83 -5.17
N ILE A 9 -3.85 1.31 -6.33
CA ILE A 9 -2.49 0.80 -6.54
C ILE A 9 -1.63 1.88 -7.22
N ARG A 10 -0.50 2.19 -6.60
CA ARG A 10 0.50 3.11 -7.15
C ARG A 10 1.69 2.33 -7.68
N ARG A 11 2.11 2.64 -8.92
CA ARG A 11 3.38 2.21 -9.50
C ARG A 11 4.48 3.24 -9.20
N THR A 12 5.66 2.76 -8.83
CA THR A 12 6.88 3.57 -8.73
C THR A 12 7.93 3.02 -9.67
N THR A 13 8.46 3.86 -10.54
CA THR A 13 9.60 3.53 -11.41
C THR A 13 10.89 3.66 -10.61
N ILE A 14 11.72 2.62 -10.63
CA ILE A 14 13.04 2.63 -10.03
C ILE A 14 14.07 2.44 -11.13
N LYS A 15 15.08 3.31 -11.16
CA LYS A 15 16.25 3.19 -12.02
C LYS A 15 17.35 2.48 -11.25
N SER A 16 17.77 1.33 -11.75
CA SER A 16 18.93 0.61 -11.22
C SER A 16 20.20 1.41 -11.45
N ARG A 17 20.98 1.60 -10.39
CA ARG A 17 22.26 2.32 -10.45
C ARG A 17 23.38 1.48 -11.08
N LYS A 18 23.21 0.16 -11.15
CA LYS A 18 24.28 -0.77 -11.57
C LYS A 18 24.34 -0.97 -13.09
N ASP A 19 23.20 -1.03 -13.75
CA ASP A 19 23.07 -1.39 -15.16
C ASP A 19 22.16 -0.42 -15.95
N GLY A 20 21.57 0.57 -15.29
CA GLY A 20 20.61 1.50 -15.89
C GLY A 20 19.23 0.87 -16.18
N ALA A 21 19.01 -0.39 -15.81
CA ALA A 21 17.74 -1.07 -16.02
C ALA A 21 16.63 -0.39 -15.20
N GLN A 22 15.44 -0.33 -15.77
CA GLN A 22 14.26 0.19 -15.09
C GLN A 22 13.40 -0.97 -14.60
N TYR A 23 13.02 -0.93 -13.33
CA TYR A 23 12.03 -1.84 -12.78
C TYR A 23 10.93 -1.05 -12.08
N TYR A 24 9.80 -1.72 -11.86
CA TYR A 24 8.66 -1.14 -11.18
C TYR A 24 8.46 -1.81 -9.84
N THR A 25 8.02 -1.03 -8.86
CA THR A 25 7.47 -1.55 -7.60
C THR A 25 6.08 -0.98 -7.41
N TYR A 26 5.24 -1.74 -6.71
CA TYR A 26 3.83 -1.43 -6.55
C TYR A 26 3.46 -1.35 -5.06
N ARG A 27 2.53 -0.46 -4.75
CA ARG A 27 2.03 -0.24 -3.39
C ARG A 27 0.53 -0.08 -3.41
N LEU A 28 -0.14 -0.69 -2.44
CA LEU A 28 -1.53 -0.37 -2.12
C LEU A 28 -1.54 0.86 -1.22
N VAL A 29 -2.33 1.86 -1.60
CA VAL A 29 -2.40 3.17 -0.93
C VAL A 29 -3.85 3.47 -0.58
N GLU A 30 -4.09 3.95 0.64
CA GLU A 30 -5.35 4.55 1.06
C GLU A 30 -5.27 6.06 0.88
N SER A 31 -6.30 6.65 0.28
CA SER A 31 -6.51 8.08 0.20
C SER A 31 -7.65 8.47 1.13
N GLU A 32 -7.37 9.37 2.06
CA GLU A 32 -8.32 9.85 3.06
C GLU A 32 -8.57 11.34 2.86
N ARG A 33 -9.84 11.74 2.68
CA ARG A 33 -10.22 13.16 2.63
C ARG A 33 -10.46 13.71 4.03
N THR A 34 -9.65 14.68 4.42
CA THR A 34 -9.75 15.42 5.68
C THR A 34 -10.18 16.87 5.46
N ALA A 35 -10.52 17.59 6.52
CA ALA A 35 -10.83 19.02 6.45
C ALA A 35 -9.69 19.87 5.86
N ASN A 36 -8.45 19.39 5.98
CA ASN A 36 -7.24 20.09 5.54
C ASN A 36 -6.71 19.56 4.20
N GLY A 37 -7.48 18.74 3.49
CA GLY A 37 -7.11 18.16 2.20
C GLY A 37 -6.98 16.64 2.23
N VAL A 38 -6.38 16.10 1.17
CA VAL A 38 -6.23 14.66 0.95
C VAL A 38 -4.93 14.15 1.58
N ARG A 39 -5.02 13.09 2.38
CA ARG A 39 -3.87 12.35 2.89
C ARG A 39 -3.75 11.01 2.16
N HIS A 40 -2.51 10.55 1.97
CA HIS A 40 -2.21 9.28 1.32
C HIS A 40 -1.37 8.41 2.26
N TYR A 41 -1.86 7.22 2.58
CA TYR A 41 -1.21 6.26 3.45
C TYR A 41 -0.84 5.00 2.67
N THR A 42 0.43 4.59 2.72
CA THR A 42 0.81 3.29 2.15
C THR A 42 0.34 2.19 3.09
N LEU A 43 -0.54 1.32 2.59
CA LEU A 43 -1.09 0.20 3.35
C LEU A 43 -0.23 -1.04 3.24
N LEU A 44 0.21 -1.37 2.02
CA LEU A 44 0.97 -2.58 1.73
C LEU A 44 1.96 -2.35 0.59
N ASN A 45 3.17 -2.90 0.72
CA ASN A 45 4.13 -2.98 -0.38
C ASN A 45 3.87 -4.27 -1.15
N LEU A 46 3.44 -4.16 -2.41
CA LEU A 46 3.19 -5.31 -3.30
C LEU A 46 4.49 -5.80 -3.98
N GLY A 47 5.55 -4.97 -3.95
CA GLY A 47 6.87 -5.31 -4.47
C GLY A 47 6.94 -5.27 -6.00
N SER A 48 8.05 -5.74 -6.57
CA SER A 48 8.27 -5.82 -8.02
C SER A 48 7.69 -7.08 -8.67
N GLY A 49 7.35 -8.09 -7.86
CA GLY A 49 6.74 -9.34 -8.33
C GLY A 49 5.23 -9.25 -8.58
N PHE A 50 4.60 -8.11 -8.30
CA PHE A 50 3.19 -7.89 -8.58
C PHE A 50 2.95 -7.77 -10.10
N SER A 51 2.09 -8.64 -10.63
CA SER A 51 1.93 -8.86 -12.08
C SER A 51 0.51 -8.68 -12.61
N LEU A 52 -0.46 -8.28 -11.78
CA LEU A 52 -1.85 -8.10 -12.23
C LEU A 52 -1.94 -7.00 -13.31
N PRO A 53 -2.70 -7.19 -14.40
CA PRO A 53 -2.90 -6.18 -15.43
C PRO A 53 -3.42 -4.86 -14.85
N ARG A 54 -2.96 -3.73 -15.42
CA ARG A 54 -3.25 -2.39 -14.88
C ARG A 54 -4.75 -2.08 -14.85
N GLU A 55 -5.47 -2.62 -15.82
CA GLU A 55 -6.91 -2.48 -16.01
C GLU A 55 -7.70 -3.07 -14.83
N GLN A 56 -7.13 -4.08 -14.16
CA GLN A 56 -7.74 -4.76 -13.02
C GLN A 56 -7.35 -4.17 -11.66
N TRP A 57 -6.43 -3.21 -11.61
CA TRP A 57 -6.01 -2.61 -10.33
C TRP A 57 -7.14 -1.91 -9.56
N PRO A 58 -8.04 -1.14 -10.20
CA PRO A 58 -9.16 -0.52 -9.48
C PRO A 58 -10.10 -1.57 -8.87
N GLU A 59 -10.33 -2.67 -9.59
CA GLU A 59 -11.16 -3.77 -9.14
C GLU A 59 -10.53 -4.48 -7.94
N LEU A 60 -9.23 -4.80 -8.01
CA LEU A 60 -8.49 -5.36 -6.88
C LEU A 60 -8.52 -4.43 -5.65
N ALA A 61 -8.26 -3.13 -5.82
CA ALA A 61 -8.27 -2.19 -4.71
C ALA A 61 -9.66 -2.05 -4.07
N THR A 62 -10.71 -2.01 -4.89
CA THR A 62 -12.11 -1.97 -4.44
C THR A 62 -12.45 -3.24 -3.68
N ARG A 63 -12.10 -4.40 -4.21
CA ARG A 63 -12.38 -5.69 -3.57
C ARG A 63 -11.68 -5.83 -2.22
N ILE A 64 -10.42 -5.38 -2.11
CA ILE A 64 -9.70 -5.34 -0.82
C ILE A 64 -10.44 -4.44 0.18
N GLN A 65 -10.87 -3.25 -0.26
CA GLN A 65 -11.62 -2.31 0.59
C GLN A 65 -12.91 -2.94 1.11
N GLU A 66 -13.67 -3.63 0.24
CA GLU A 66 -14.91 -4.33 0.60
C GLU A 66 -14.66 -5.40 1.66
N ILE A 67 -13.66 -6.28 1.46
CA ILE A 67 -13.31 -7.35 2.41
C ILE A 67 -12.96 -6.75 3.78
N ILE A 68 -12.11 -5.71 3.82
CA ILE A 68 -11.70 -5.06 5.07
C ILE A 68 -12.88 -4.37 5.77
N SER A 69 -13.82 -3.83 4.99
CA SER A 69 -15.00 -3.13 5.51
C SER A 69 -16.15 -4.07 5.87
N GLY A 70 -16.03 -5.38 5.56
CA GLY A 70 -17.10 -6.36 5.69
C GLY A 70 -18.29 -6.09 4.74
N GLN A 71 -18.05 -5.34 3.65
CA GLN A 71 -19.06 -5.04 2.65
C GLN A 71 -19.17 -6.20 1.67
N GLU A 72 -20.40 -6.62 1.38
CA GLU A 72 -20.65 -7.61 0.33
C GLU A 72 -20.47 -6.97 -1.07
N PRO A 73 -19.81 -7.67 -2.00
CA PRO A 73 -19.62 -7.16 -3.35
C PRO A 73 -20.96 -7.14 -4.10
N LEU A 74 -21.18 -6.11 -4.92
CA LEU A 74 -22.35 -6.06 -5.82
C LEU A 74 -22.22 -7.01 -7.02
N PHE A 75 -20.99 -7.30 -7.42
CA PHE A 75 -20.65 -8.18 -8.54
C PHE A 75 -19.49 -9.09 -8.16
N GLU A 76 -19.46 -10.30 -8.69
CA GLU A 76 -18.33 -11.21 -8.49
C GLU A 76 -17.08 -10.70 -9.21
N ALA A 77 -15.97 -10.63 -8.50
CA ALA A 77 -14.67 -10.33 -9.09
C ALA A 77 -14.09 -11.58 -9.80
N PRO A 78 -13.27 -11.41 -10.85
CA PRO A 78 -12.50 -12.50 -11.43
C PRO A 78 -11.72 -13.27 -10.37
N GLN A 79 -11.61 -14.59 -10.53
CA GLN A 79 -10.97 -15.46 -9.52
C GLN A 79 -9.55 -15.04 -9.14
N GLU A 80 -8.76 -14.55 -10.11
CA GLU A 80 -7.41 -14.03 -9.85
C GLU A 80 -7.44 -12.79 -8.94
N VAL A 81 -8.38 -11.87 -9.19
CA VAL A 81 -8.59 -10.66 -8.39
C VAL A 81 -9.07 -11.04 -6.99
N GLU A 82 -10.04 -11.95 -6.87
CA GLU A 82 -10.56 -12.40 -5.57
C GLU A 82 -9.45 -13.03 -4.73
N GLY A 83 -8.65 -13.93 -5.30
CA GLY A 83 -7.55 -14.58 -4.60
C GLY A 83 -6.53 -13.57 -4.08
N LEU A 84 -6.13 -12.61 -4.91
CA LEU A 84 -5.22 -11.53 -4.48
C LEU A 84 -5.86 -10.64 -3.41
N ALA A 85 -7.14 -10.29 -3.57
CA ALA A 85 -7.85 -9.42 -2.64
C ALA A 85 -7.92 -10.05 -1.24
N GLN A 86 -8.29 -11.33 -1.15
CA GLN A 86 -8.33 -12.08 0.10
C GLN A 86 -6.93 -12.15 0.75
N ASN A 87 -5.89 -12.46 -0.03
CA ASN A 87 -4.52 -12.53 0.47
C ASN A 87 -4.02 -11.19 1.02
N TYR A 88 -4.27 -10.09 0.32
CA TYR A 88 -3.83 -8.76 0.77
C TYR A 88 -4.68 -8.22 1.93
N ALA A 89 -5.99 -8.47 1.93
CA ALA A 89 -6.86 -8.12 3.05
C ALA A 89 -6.45 -8.84 4.34
N ALA A 90 -6.14 -10.14 4.27
CA ALA A 90 -5.66 -10.92 5.41
C ALA A 90 -4.36 -10.33 5.99
N GLN A 91 -3.40 -9.94 5.14
CA GLN A 91 -2.17 -9.28 5.57
C GLN A 91 -2.45 -7.96 6.28
N LEU A 92 -3.35 -7.14 5.76
CA LEU A 92 -3.72 -5.85 6.36
C LEU A 92 -4.43 -6.02 7.71
N ILE A 93 -5.34 -6.98 7.82
CA ILE A 93 -6.02 -7.31 9.08
C ILE A 93 -5.00 -7.78 10.12
N GLN A 94 -4.05 -8.64 9.73
CA GLN A 94 -3.00 -9.11 10.64
C GLN A 94 -2.08 -7.97 11.07
N ALA A 95 -1.68 -7.08 10.16
CA ALA A 95 -0.86 -5.92 10.48
C ALA A 95 -1.56 -4.96 11.46
N LYS A 96 -2.86 -4.72 11.27
CA LYS A 96 -3.68 -3.90 12.19
C LYS A 96 -3.76 -4.51 13.58
N LYS A 97 -3.95 -5.83 13.69
CA LYS A 97 -3.99 -6.54 14.99
C LYS A 97 -2.69 -6.36 15.77
N LYS A 98 -1.54 -6.56 15.10
CA LYS A 98 -0.21 -6.37 15.72
C LYS A 98 0.01 -4.94 16.23
N ALA A 99 -0.49 -3.94 15.51
CA ALA A 99 -0.37 -2.53 15.92
C ALA A 99 -1.30 -2.16 17.10
N SER A 100 -2.33 -2.97 17.38
CA SER A 100 -3.30 -2.74 18.47
C SER A 100 -2.99 -3.49 19.76
N GLU A 101 -2.02 -4.43 19.74
CA GLU A 101 -1.52 -5.06 20.96
C GLU A 101 -0.56 -4.08 21.67
N PRO A 102 -0.71 -3.83 22.98
CA PRO A 102 0.24 -3.01 23.74
C PRO A 102 1.54 -3.82 23.94
N THR A 103 2.34 -3.91 22.89
CA THR A 103 3.74 -4.32 23.00
C THR A 103 4.53 -3.05 23.25
N GLU A 104 5.40 -3.08 24.25
CA GLU A 104 6.33 -2.00 24.60
C GLU A 104 6.95 -1.36 23.34
N PRO A 105 7.11 -0.03 23.29
CA PRO A 105 7.47 0.66 22.07
C PRO A 105 8.91 0.36 21.70
N ASP A 106 9.11 -0.52 20.72
CA ASP A 106 10.37 -0.61 19.98
C ASP A 106 10.45 0.59 19.03
N TYR A 107 11.01 1.68 19.56
CA TYR A 107 11.26 2.91 18.82
C TYR A 107 12.23 2.62 17.67
N CYS A 108 11.75 2.69 16.44
CA CYS A 108 12.61 2.94 15.28
C CYS A 108 12.11 4.19 14.54
N GLN A 109 12.21 5.34 15.22
CA GLN A 109 12.25 6.64 14.54
C GLN A 109 13.65 6.79 13.94
N VAL A 110 13.80 6.42 12.66
CA VAL A 110 14.98 6.81 11.90
C VAL A 110 14.84 8.28 11.53
N ASP A 111 15.48 9.12 12.33
CA ASP A 111 15.77 10.49 11.96
C ASP A 111 16.78 10.48 10.79
N VAL A 112 16.39 11.01 9.63
CA VAL A 112 17.20 11.04 8.41
C VAL A 112 18.04 12.31 8.27
N ASP A 113 18.10 13.15 9.31
CA ASP A 113 18.86 14.41 9.29
C ASP A 113 20.34 14.26 9.72
N SER A 114 20.97 13.16 9.32
CA SER A 114 22.43 13.00 9.44
C SER A 114 23.00 12.27 8.24
N MET A 115 22.85 12.88 7.06
CA MET A 115 23.83 12.71 5.99
C MET A 115 24.39 14.08 5.62
N GLN A 116 25.24 14.62 6.49
CA GLN A 116 26.17 15.67 6.10
C GLN A 116 27.20 15.04 5.15
N ASN A 117 26.90 15.18 3.87
CA ASN A 117 27.82 14.95 2.77
C ASN A 117 29.00 15.92 2.91
N VAL A 118 30.17 15.43 3.26
CA VAL A 118 31.43 16.17 3.10
C VAL A 118 32.29 15.40 2.11
N PHE A 119 32.15 15.75 0.84
CA PHE A 119 33.25 15.61 -0.11
C PHE A 119 34.38 16.52 0.34
N SER A 120 35.61 16.00 0.38
CA SER A 120 36.81 16.75 0.01
C SER A 120 37.98 15.78 -0.16
N ILE A 121 38.41 15.71 -1.43
CA ILE A 121 39.76 15.41 -1.98
C ILE A 121 40.57 14.25 -1.42
#